data_AF-A0A9E0XRB6-F1
#
_entry.id   AF-A0A9E0XRB6-F1
#
_cell.length_a   1.000
_cell.length_b   1.000
_cell.length_c   1.000
_cell.angle_alpha   90.00
_cell.angle_beta   90.00
_cell.angle_gamma   90.00
#
_symmetry.space_group_name_H-M   'P 1'
#
loop_
_entity.id
_entity.type
_entity.pdbx_description
1 polymer ?
#
loop_
_entity_poly.entity_id
_entity_poly.type
_entity_poly.pdbx_seq_one_letter_code
_entity_poly.pdbx_strand_id
1 'polypeptide(L)'
;MGKQLLCPPLRDEFTKFGDKFVKIAHNEANGMYCYKRTTSEGLTCYEVFKAPKETRGAGEPYERYPSSSEFGFGAVLCIRNDKSATDKIAFCISNGFTAGRFQA
;
A
#
# COMPACT_ATOMS: atom_id res chain seq x y z
N MET A 1 8.59 -12.51 -26.37
CA MET A 1 8.93 -12.23 -24.95
C MET A 1 8.01 -11.16 -24.42
N GLY A 2 7.07 -11.50 -23.55
CA GLY A 2 6.13 -10.54 -22.97
C GLY A 2 6.90 -9.54 -22.11
N LYS A 3 6.76 -8.24 -22.38
CA LYS A 3 7.29 -7.19 -21.51
C LYS A 3 6.60 -7.32 -20.16
N GLN A 4 7.24 -8.03 -19.22
CA GLN A 4 6.83 -8.09 -17.82
C GLN A 4 6.55 -6.65 -17.39
N LEU A 5 5.32 -6.39 -16.93
CA LEU A 5 4.97 -5.08 -16.39
C LEU A 5 5.96 -4.79 -15.25
N LEU A 6 6.81 -3.78 -15.43
CA LEU A 6 7.74 -3.31 -14.39
C LEU A 6 6.96 -2.95 -13.11
N CYS A 7 5.72 -2.48 -13.27
CA CYS A 7 4.76 -2.21 -12.22
C CYS A 7 3.37 -2.73 -12.64
N PRO A 8 2.95 -3.95 -12.24
CA PRO A 8 1.60 -4.42 -12.53
C PRO A 8 0.55 -3.63 -11.72
N PRO A 9 -0.72 -3.63 -12.16
CA PRO A 9 -1.83 -3.08 -11.38
C PRO A 9 -1.95 -3.77 -10.01
N LEU A 10 -2.46 -3.03 -9.02
CA LEU A 10 -2.77 -3.57 -7.69
C LEU A 10 -3.82 -4.69 -7.77
N ARG A 11 -3.62 -5.74 -6.97
CA ARG A 11 -4.48 -6.93 -6.88
C ARG A 11 -4.82 -7.22 -5.43
N ASP A 12 -5.82 -8.05 -5.18
CA ASP A 12 -6.16 -8.46 -3.80
C ASP A 12 -5.02 -9.20 -3.11
N GLU A 13 -4.22 -9.96 -3.85
CA GLU A 13 -3.05 -10.67 -3.33
C GLU A 13 -1.90 -10.66 -4.34
N PHE A 14 -0.66 -10.49 -3.86
CA PHE A 14 0.55 -10.67 -4.65
C PHE A 14 1.77 -11.00 -3.78
N THR A 15 2.86 -11.42 -4.42
CA THR A 15 4.15 -11.68 -3.77
C THR A 15 5.20 -10.73 -4.31
N LYS A 16 6.02 -10.15 -3.43
CA LYS A 16 7.14 -9.28 -3.80
C LYS A 16 8.32 -9.51 -2.86
N PHE A 17 9.52 -9.73 -3.41
CA PHE A 17 10.75 -10.01 -2.65
C PHE A 17 10.64 -11.19 -1.66
N GLY A 18 9.76 -12.17 -1.93
CA GLY A 18 9.52 -13.30 -1.04
C GLY A 18 8.44 -13.06 0.02
N ASP A 19 7.94 -11.83 0.14
CA ASP A 19 6.89 -11.47 1.08
C ASP A 19 5.52 -11.54 0.43
N LYS A 20 4.52 -11.97 1.20
CA LYS A 20 3.13 -12.07 0.78
C LYS A 20 2.37 -10.81 1.17
N PHE A 21 1.64 -10.23 0.22
CA PHE A 21 0.81 -9.05 0.42
C PHE A 21 -0.65 -9.38 0.16
N VAL A 22 -1.53 -9.08 1.12
CA VAL A 22 -2.98 -9.24 1.02
C VAL A 22 -3.66 -7.91 1.29
N LYS A 23 -4.52 -7.45 0.39
CA LYS A 23 -5.26 -6.20 0.53
C LYS A 23 -6.27 -6.33 1.67
N ILE A 24 -6.22 -5.39 2.61
CA ILE A 24 -7.10 -5.35 3.79
C ILE A 24 -8.10 -4.19 3.69
N ALA A 25 -7.68 -3.07 3.12
CA ALA A 25 -8.54 -1.91 2.92
C ALA A 25 -8.16 -1.14 1.66
N HIS A 26 -9.15 -0.48 1.07
CA HIS A 26 -9.00 0.45 -0.03
C HIS A 26 -10.04 1.56 0.11
N ASN A 27 -9.63 2.81 -0.08
CA ASN A 27 -10.51 3.96 -0.17
C ASN A 27 -10.35 4.60 -1.55
N GLU A 28 -11.35 4.40 -2.39
CA GLU A 28 -11.39 4.89 -3.78
C GLU A 28 -11.39 6.42 -3.87
N ALA A 29 -11.99 7.10 -2.88
CA ALA A 29 -12.14 8.56 -2.91
C ALA A 29 -10.79 9.28 -2.77
N ASN A 30 -9.86 8.71 -2.01
CA ASN A 30 -8.54 9.30 -1.76
C ASN A 30 -7.36 8.46 -2.30
N GLY A 31 -7.63 7.27 -2.85
CA GLY A 31 -6.64 6.35 -3.43
C GLY A 31 -5.76 5.67 -2.39
N MET A 32 -6.24 5.52 -1.15
CA MET A 32 -5.47 4.91 -0.05
C MET A 32 -5.67 3.40 -0.03
N TYR A 33 -4.58 2.65 0.05
CA TYR A 33 -4.56 1.20 0.18
C TYR A 33 -3.92 0.80 1.51
N CYS A 34 -4.38 -0.33 2.06
CA CYS A 34 -3.70 -1.05 3.12
C CYS A 34 -3.49 -2.50 2.70
N TYR A 35 -2.24 -2.95 2.73
CA TYR A 35 -1.88 -4.35 2.56
C TYR A 35 -1.31 -4.93 3.85
N LYS A 36 -1.74 -6.13 4.22
CA LYS A 36 -1.04 -6.95 5.20
C LYS A 36 0.14 -7.59 4.49
N ARG A 37 1.35 -7.32 4.98
CA ARG A 37 2.59 -7.95 4.53
C ARG A 37 3.00 -9.01 5.54
N THR A 38 3.22 -10.23 5.03
CA THR A 38 3.77 -11.34 5.80
C THR A 38 5.13 -11.70 5.22
N THR A 39 6.18 -11.59 6.03
CA THR A 39 7.54 -11.97 5.61
C THR A 39 7.69 -13.49 5.56
N SER A 40 8.71 -13.97 4.86
CA SER A 40 9.08 -15.40 4.86
C SER A 40 9.35 -15.96 6.27
N GLU A 41 9.77 -15.11 7.21
CA GLU A 41 9.98 -15.44 8.62
C GLU A 41 8.70 -15.40 9.47
N GLY A 42 7.54 -15.13 8.86
CA GLY A 42 6.24 -15.08 9.53
C GLY A 42 5.93 -13.77 10.26
N LEU A 43 6.80 -12.74 10.14
CA LEU A 43 6.52 -11.43 10.70
C LEU A 43 5.40 -10.74 9.90
N THR A 44 4.50 -10.08 10.62
CA THR A 44 3.35 -9.40 10.01
C THR A 44 3.41 -7.89 10.29
N CYS A 45 3.28 -7.10 9.23
CA CYS A 45 3.02 -5.67 9.31
C CYS A 45 1.92 -5.27 8.32
N TYR A 46 1.44 -4.04 8.45
CA TYR A 46 0.50 -3.44 7.52
C TYR A 46 1.18 -2.27 6.82
N GLU A 47 1.10 -2.25 5.51
CA GLU A 47 1.60 -1.16 4.69
C GLU A 47 0.43 -0.36 4.17
N VAL A 48 0.32 0.86 4.67
CA VAL A 48 -0.70 1.83 4.25
C VAL A 48 -0.03 2.84 3.33
N PHE A 49 -0.60 3.12 2.17
CA PHE A 49 -0.03 4.07 1.21
C PHE A 49 -1.10 4.69 0.31
N LYS A 50 -0.78 5.84 -0.27
CA LYS A 50 -1.55 6.39 -1.40
C LYS A 50 -1.02 5.78 -2.68
N ALA A 51 -1.84 5.06 -3.44
CA ALA A 51 -1.39 4.38 -4.64
C ALA A 51 -0.96 5.40 -5.72
N PRO A 52 0.28 5.32 -6.23
CA PRO A 52 0.66 6.06 -7.42
C PRO A 52 -0.18 5.61 -8.61
N LYS A 53 -0.59 6.59 -9.42
CA LYS A 53 -1.24 6.34 -10.71
C LYS A 53 -0.18 6.35 -11.80
N GLU A 54 -0.18 5.30 -12.61
CA GLU A 54 0.73 5.11 -13.72
C GLU A 54 -0.06 5.10 -15.02
N THR A 55 0.45 5.78 -16.05
CA THR A 55 -0.16 5.76 -17.39
C THR A 55 0.85 5.19 -18.36
N ARG A 56 0.50 4.09 -19.03
CA ARG A 56 1.42 3.43 -19.97
C ARG A 56 0.99 3.71 -21.40
N GLY A 57 1.74 4.57 -22.09
CA GLY A 57 1.45 4.96 -23.46
C GLY A 57 0.09 5.67 -23.56
N ALA A 58 -0.76 5.23 -24.48
CA ALA A 58 -2.12 5.75 -24.67
C ALA A 58 -3.20 4.96 -23.91
N GLY A 59 -2.82 4.09 -22.95
CA GLY A 59 -3.78 3.32 -22.14
C GLY A 59 -4.34 4.12 -20.97
N GLU A 60 -5.42 3.62 -20.38
CA GLU A 60 -6.01 4.19 -19.17
C GLU A 60 -5.03 4.17 -17.98
N PRO A 61 -5.05 5.21 -17.13
CA PRO A 61 -4.26 5.23 -15.91
C PRO A 61 -4.69 4.09 -14.97
N TYR A 62 -3.72 3.46 -14.32
CA TYR A 62 -3.95 2.41 -13.33
C TYR A 62 -3.16 2.65 -12.05
N GLU A 63 -3.65 2.10 -10.96
CA GLU A 63 -3.00 2.19 -9.65
C GLU A 63 -1.99 1.06 -9.47
N ARG A 64 -0.78 1.43 -9.06
CA ARG A 64 0.31 0.49 -8.85
C ARG A 64 0.80 0.54 -7.41
N TYR A 65 1.51 -0.51 -7.02
CA TYR A 65 2.24 -0.52 -5.76
C TYR A 65 3.41 0.48 -5.79
N PRO A 66 3.74 1.16 -4.68
CA PRO A 66 4.86 2.10 -4.61
C PRO A 66 6.20 1.46 -4.97
N SER A 67 7.04 2.21 -5.68
CA SER A 67 8.45 1.89 -5.88
C SER A 67 9.26 2.26 -4.64
N SER A 68 10.45 1.69 -4.47
CA SER A 68 11.32 1.95 -3.30
C SER A 68 11.61 3.43 -3.08
N SER A 69 11.72 4.23 -4.15
CA SER A 69 11.95 5.68 -4.08
C SER A 69 10.74 6.47 -3.58
N GLU A 70 9.55 5.88 -3.65
CA GLU A 70 8.29 6.47 -3.15
C GLU A 70 8.00 6.07 -1.69
N PHE A 71 8.83 5.22 -1.09
CA PHE A 71 8.79 4.99 0.35
C PHE A 71 9.43 6.18 1.06
N GLY A 72 8.62 6.93 1.80
CA GLY A 72 9.06 8.13 2.49
C GLY A 72 7.96 8.78 3.33
N PHE A 73 8.35 9.82 4.06
CA PHE A 73 7.46 10.56 4.96
C PHE A 73 6.25 11.11 4.18
N GLY A 74 5.04 10.68 4.55
CA GLY A 74 3.79 11.13 3.92
C GLY A 74 3.34 10.36 2.68
N ALA A 75 4.02 9.27 2.29
CA ALA A 75 3.66 8.46 1.12
C ALA A 75 3.34 6.99 1.46
N VAL A 76 4.09 6.40 2.39
CA VAL A 76 3.88 5.02 2.86
C VAL A 76 4.14 4.95 4.37
N LEU A 77 3.23 4.33 5.12
CA LEU A 77 3.36 4.06 6.54
C LEU A 77 3.33 2.55 6.81
N CYS A 78 4.42 2.05 7.40
CA CYS A 78 4.47 0.68 7.92
C CYS A 78 3.98 0.65 9.37
N ILE A 79 2.82 0.03 9.59
CA ILE A 79 2.21 -0.14 10.90
C ILE A 79 2.52 -1.57 11.38
N ARG A 80 3.21 -1.69 12.53
CA ARG A 80 3.39 -2.99 13.18
C ARG A 80 2.05 -3.50 13.69
N ASN A 81 1.89 -4.82 13.73
CA ASN A 81 0.69 -5.45 14.28
C ASN A 81 0.66 -5.35 15.81
N ASP A 82 0.46 -4.15 16.34
CA ASP A 82 0.28 -3.83 17.75
C ASP A 82 -1.21 -3.68 18.11
N LYS A 83 -1.52 -3.43 19.39
CA LYS A 83 -2.90 -3.31 19.90
C LYS A 83 -3.71 -2.16 19.25
N SER A 84 -3.03 -1.17 18.69
CA SER A 84 -3.61 0.02 18.06
C SER A 84 -3.51 -0.01 16.53
N ALA A 85 -3.10 -1.13 15.93
CA ALA A 85 -2.89 -1.23 14.49
C ALA A 85 -4.18 -0.92 13.72
N THR A 86 -5.31 -1.47 14.16
CA THR A 86 -6.61 -1.27 13.53
C THR A 86 -7.01 0.21 13.50
N ASP A 87 -6.89 0.92 14.62
CA ASP A 87 -7.24 2.35 14.71
C ASP A 87 -6.32 3.22 13.85
N LYS A 88 -5.01 2.93 13.87
CA LYS A 88 -4.03 3.61 13.02
C LYS A 88 -4.33 3.41 11.53
N ILE A 89 -4.68 2.18 11.12
CA ILE A 89 -5.05 1.87 9.74
C ILE A 89 -6.33 2.61 9.36
N ALA A 90 -7.38 2.53 10.19
CA ALA A 90 -8.65 3.20 9.92
C ALA A 90 -8.48 4.72 9.78
N PHE A 91 -7.69 5.33 10.67
CA PHE A 91 -7.35 6.75 10.60
C PHE A 91 -6.64 7.10 9.28
N CYS A 92 -5.59 6.35 8.92
CA CYS A 92 -4.82 6.62 7.70
C CYS A 92 -5.66 6.40 6.43
N ILE A 93 -6.47 5.34 6.37
CA ILE A 93 -7.32 5.03 5.22
C ILE A 93 -8.40 6.09 5.02
N SER A 94 -8.99 6.60 6.10
CA SER A 94 -10.05 7.60 6.01
C SER A 94 -9.51 8.98 5.66
N ASN A 95 -8.41 9.39 6.30
CA ASN A 95 -7.92 10.77 6.24
C ASN A 95 -6.75 10.97 5.26
N GLY A 96 -6.13 9.89 4.78
CA GLY A 96 -4.85 9.97 4.08
C GLY A 96 -3.72 10.46 4.99
N PHE A 97 -2.62 10.90 4.39
CA PHE A 97 -1.44 11.40 5.13
C PHE A 97 -1.42 12.91 5.38
N THR A 98 -2.42 13.65 4.89
CA THR A 98 -2.49 15.12 5.05
C THR A 98 -3.04 15.54 6.41
N ALA A 99 -3.79 14.68 7.09
CA ALA A 99 -4.39 14.98 8.39
C ALA A 99 -3.44 14.86 9.60
N GLY A 100 -2.15 14.63 9.36
CA GLY A 100 -1.15 14.50 10.42
C GLY A 100 -1.02 13.07 10.95
N ARG A 101 -0.57 12.92 12.20
CA ARG A 101 -0.34 11.61 12.83
C ARG A 101 -1.54 11.20 13.66
N PHE A 102 -1.82 9.89 13.69
CA PHE A 102 -2.74 9.31 14.65
C PHE A 102 -2.32 9.68 16.07
N GLN A 103 -3.25 10.23 16.85
CA GLN A 103 -3.10 10.49 18.28
C GLN A 103 -3.96 9.46 19.02
N ALA A 104 -3.30 8.63 19.82
CA ALA A 104 -3.92 7.57 20.63
C ALA A 104 -4.44 8.13 21.95
#